data_AF-A0A7W6DG45-F1
#
_entry.id   AF-A0A7W6DG45-F1
#
_cell.length_a   1.000
_cell.length_b   1.000
_cell.length_c   1.000
_cell.angle_alpha   90.00
_cell.angle_beta   90.00
_cell.angle_gamma   90.00
#
_symmetry.space_group_name_H-M   'P 1'
#
loop_
_entity.id
_entity.type
_entity.pdbx_description
1 polymer ?
#
loop_
_entity_poly.entity_id
_entity_poly.type
_entity_poly.pdbx_seq_one_letter_code
_entity_poly.pdbx_strand_id
1 'polypeptide(L)'
;MISDEWERFRSWHLLFDRLCRLRGYPENAALASALCRQLGRSGEKDFQAAEKNLRSWRRGRRIPLRRNAAILARLLDVETDPVLKRMWNKTYRALQDGDEGGRTTDLHCEAPAADSIAPSRPATLSPRMALLLSATLPFGLLAAVGLPGLTVSDVVSIDTAKLPTVAYNARAFLSVGTEKLIHGAVEGCDGGPSEWAAIVDHLPTSETGIFADGGLATKMMNGCGKEMVVRAVRFIAIRPGVEELKVLNAYFKIEVTSASIEPGQGL
;
A
#
# COMPACT_ATOMS: atom_id res chain seq x y z
N MET A 1 36.81 -7.53 8.67
CA MET A 1 36.90 -6.67 9.87
C MET A 1 35.61 -5.89 10.14
N ILE A 2 34.41 -6.43 9.85
CA ILE A 2 33.12 -5.78 10.18
C ILE A 2 32.51 -6.37 11.47
N SER A 3 32.77 -7.66 11.74
CA SER A 3 32.27 -8.45 12.87
C SER A 3 32.31 -7.71 14.22
N ASP A 4 33.44 -7.09 14.52
CA ASP A 4 33.73 -6.48 15.82
C ASP A 4 32.97 -5.15 16.01
N GLU A 5 32.52 -4.51 14.92
CA GLU A 5 31.69 -3.30 14.99
C GLU A 5 30.34 -3.59 15.65
N TRP A 6 29.84 -4.83 15.56
CA TRP A 6 28.53 -5.20 16.09
C TRP A 6 28.51 -5.38 17.62
N GLU A 7 29.63 -5.79 18.23
CA GLU A 7 29.67 -6.15 19.66
C GLU A 7 29.50 -4.95 20.61
N ARG A 8 29.80 -3.74 20.13
CA ARG A 8 29.63 -2.49 20.91
C ARG A 8 28.17 -2.10 21.13
N PHE A 9 27.22 -2.63 20.34
CA PHE A 9 25.81 -2.29 20.46
C PHE A 9 25.14 -3.06 21.60
N ARG A 10 25.13 -2.46 22.79
CA ARG A 10 24.53 -3.04 24.00
C ARG A 10 22.99 -3.08 23.99
N SER A 11 22.33 -2.31 23.12
CA SER A 11 20.86 -2.32 22.97
C SER A 11 20.43 -2.56 21.52
N TRP A 12 19.33 -3.30 21.34
CA TRP A 12 18.80 -3.62 20.02
C TRP A 12 18.42 -2.37 19.23
N HIS A 13 17.90 -1.32 19.88
CA HIS A 13 17.46 -0.10 19.19
C HIS A 13 18.62 0.72 18.60
N LEU A 14 19.81 0.70 19.23
CA LEU A 14 21.00 1.35 18.68
C LEU A 14 21.58 0.55 17.50
N LEU A 15 21.58 -0.79 17.58
CA LEU A 15 21.94 -1.66 16.47
C LEU A 15 20.98 -1.45 15.28
N PHE A 16 19.67 -1.41 15.56
CA PHE A 16 18.62 -1.15 14.59
C PHE A 16 18.78 0.21 13.90
N ASP A 17 19.02 1.30 14.65
CA ASP A 17 19.24 2.62 14.06
C ASP A 17 20.52 2.68 13.20
N ARG A 18 21.62 2.06 13.64
CA ARG A 18 22.86 1.94 12.84
C ARG A 18 22.58 1.21 11.52
N LEU A 19 21.89 0.08 11.57
CA LEU A 19 21.53 -0.71 10.39
C LEU A 19 20.59 0.05 9.45
N CYS A 20 19.60 0.78 9.96
CA CYS A 20 18.74 1.63 9.15
C CYS A 20 19.56 2.61 8.32
N ARG A 21 20.51 3.34 8.94
CA ARG A 21 21.40 4.28 8.23
C ARG A 21 22.29 3.58 7.19
N LEU A 22 22.91 2.44 7.56
CA LEU A 22 23.79 1.68 6.66
C LEU A 22 23.07 1.08 5.45
N ARG A 23 21.76 0.82 5.55
CA ARG A 23 20.94 0.22 4.49
C ARG A 23 20.09 1.24 3.70
N GLY A 24 20.43 2.53 3.77
CA GLY A 24 19.75 3.58 2.99
C GLY A 24 18.40 4.03 3.58
N TYR A 25 18.12 3.74 4.85
CA TYR A 25 16.91 4.17 5.57
C TYR A 25 17.22 5.21 6.68
N PRO A 26 17.74 6.41 6.36
CA PRO A 26 17.92 7.45 7.37
C PRO A 26 16.55 7.90 7.92
N GLU A 27 15.56 8.09 7.04
CA GLU A 27 14.19 8.47 7.36
C GLU A 27 13.30 7.26 7.67
N ASN A 28 12.33 7.41 8.58
CA ASN A 28 11.37 6.35 8.87
C ASN A 28 10.40 6.09 7.72
N ALA A 29 10.10 7.09 6.89
CA ALA A 29 9.11 7.00 5.80
C ALA A 29 9.49 5.93 4.77
N ALA A 30 10.76 5.88 4.35
CA ALA A 30 11.26 4.87 3.41
C ALA A 30 11.12 3.44 3.98
N LEU A 31 11.54 3.24 5.24
CA LEU A 31 11.44 1.94 5.92
C LEU A 31 9.98 1.57 6.26
N ALA A 32 9.10 2.54 6.51
CA ALA A 32 7.67 2.32 6.68
C ALA A 32 7.04 1.78 5.40
N SER A 33 7.34 2.38 4.23
CA SER A 33 6.86 1.88 2.94
C SER A 33 7.34 0.44 2.66
N ALA A 34 8.62 0.15 2.95
CA ALA A 34 9.17 -1.19 2.79
C ALA A 34 8.55 -2.22 3.76
N LEU A 35 8.33 -1.84 5.02
CA LEU A 35 7.69 -2.68 6.04
C LEU A 35 6.21 -2.96 5.74
N CYS A 36 5.46 -1.94 5.32
CA CYS A 36 4.06 -2.08 4.90
C CYS A 36 3.95 -3.04 3.72
N ARG A 37 4.81 -2.90 2.69
CA ARG A 37 4.88 -3.79 1.52
C ARG A 37 5.12 -5.24 1.91
N GLN A 38 6.09 -5.51 2.79
CA GLN A 38 6.38 -6.84 3.34
C GLN A 38 5.28 -7.40 4.26
N LEU A 39 4.38 -6.55 4.76
CA LEU A 39 3.20 -6.95 5.55
C LEU A 39 1.94 -7.15 4.70
N GLY A 40 1.98 -6.91 3.38
CA GLY A 40 0.79 -6.91 2.52
C GLY A 40 -0.15 -5.73 2.80
N ARG A 41 0.37 -4.62 3.33
CA ARG A 41 -0.39 -3.42 3.70
C ARG A 41 0.05 -2.23 2.86
N SER A 42 -0.90 -1.40 2.45
CA SER A 42 -0.63 -0.16 1.70
C SER A 42 -1.65 0.96 1.96
N GLY A 43 -2.47 0.84 3.01
CA GLY A 43 -3.35 1.93 3.44
C GLY A 43 -2.57 3.05 4.14
N GLU A 44 -2.99 4.29 3.97
CA GLU A 44 -2.33 5.46 4.58
C GLU A 44 -2.29 5.37 6.11
N LYS A 45 -3.37 4.86 6.73
CA LYS A 45 -3.42 4.60 8.18
C LYS A 45 -2.36 3.57 8.63
N ASP A 46 -2.10 2.53 7.84
CA ASP A 46 -1.04 1.55 8.11
C ASP A 46 0.35 2.17 7.98
N PHE A 47 0.55 3.01 6.97
CA PHE A 47 1.83 3.71 6.74
C PHE A 47 2.17 4.64 7.90
N GLN A 48 1.22 5.50 8.32
CA GLN A 48 1.41 6.39 9.48
C GLN A 48 1.62 5.61 10.78
N ALA A 49 0.89 4.50 10.98
CA ALA A 49 1.09 3.62 12.13
C ALA A 49 2.47 2.95 12.12
N ALA A 50 2.93 2.48 10.96
CA ALA A 50 4.27 1.91 10.80
C ALA A 50 5.38 2.94 11.06
N GLU A 51 5.23 4.17 10.54
CA GLU A 51 6.20 5.26 10.75
C GLU A 51 6.27 5.67 12.23
N LYS A 52 5.12 5.83 12.90
CA LYS A 52 5.01 6.08 14.35
C LYS A 52 5.64 4.95 15.19
N ASN A 53 5.46 3.69 14.77
CA ASN A 53 6.04 2.52 15.43
C ASN A 53 7.57 2.46 15.22
N LEU A 54 8.07 2.62 13.99
CA LEU A 54 9.51 2.72 13.68
C LEU A 54 10.19 3.83 14.48
N ARG A 55 9.56 5.02 14.54
CA ARG A 55 10.00 6.16 15.35
C ARG A 55 10.08 5.84 16.85
N SER A 56 9.25 4.93 17.34
CA SER A 56 9.25 4.47 18.73
C SER A 56 10.32 3.38 18.98
N TRP A 57 10.48 2.45 18.03
CA TRP A 57 11.45 1.35 18.08
C TRP A 57 12.91 1.83 17.97
N ARG A 58 13.23 2.75 17.04
CA ARG A 58 14.58 3.37 16.92
C ARG A 58 14.97 4.17 18.17
N ARG A 59 13.98 4.69 18.90
CA ARG A 59 14.16 5.42 20.18
C ARG A 59 14.17 4.50 21.41
N GLY A 60 14.09 3.18 21.24
CA GLY A 60 14.04 2.21 22.35
C GLY A 60 12.80 2.32 23.25
N ARG A 61 11.78 3.08 22.87
CA ARG A 61 10.58 3.32 23.69
C ARG A 61 9.56 2.17 23.66
N ARG A 62 9.68 1.29 22.68
CA ARG A 62 8.87 0.08 22.45
C ARG A 62 9.72 -0.96 21.74
N ILE A 63 9.34 -2.23 21.89
CA ILE A 63 9.92 -3.37 21.18
C ILE A 63 8.97 -3.71 19.99
N PRO A 64 9.47 -4.08 18.79
CA PRO A 64 8.61 -4.63 17.74
C PRO A 64 8.16 -6.05 18.09
N LEU A 65 6.92 -6.40 17.76
CA LEU A 65 6.43 -7.79 17.81
C LEU A 65 7.34 -8.72 16.98
N ARG A 66 7.49 -9.98 17.41
CA ARG A 66 8.41 -10.96 16.80
C ARG A 66 8.26 -11.11 15.27
N ARG A 67 7.03 -11.05 14.74
CA ARG A 67 6.76 -11.01 13.28
C ARG A 67 7.40 -9.81 12.59
N ASN A 68 7.27 -8.62 13.19
CA ASN A 68 7.83 -7.38 12.64
C ASN A 68 9.35 -7.37 12.77
N ALA A 69 9.91 -7.85 13.89
CA ALA A 69 11.36 -8.02 14.07
C ALA A 69 11.97 -8.94 12.98
N ALA A 70 11.29 -10.03 12.62
CA ALA A 70 11.72 -10.94 11.55
C ALA A 70 11.52 -10.40 10.12
N ILE A 71 10.72 -9.35 9.93
CA ILE A 71 10.62 -8.63 8.65
C ILE A 71 11.71 -7.55 8.57
N LEU A 72 11.93 -6.81 9.66
CA LEU A 72 13.01 -5.82 9.76
C LEU A 72 14.39 -6.45 9.60
N ALA A 73 14.61 -7.65 10.15
CA ALA A 73 15.85 -8.41 9.94
C ALA A 73 16.12 -8.69 8.44
N ARG A 74 15.09 -9.00 7.65
CA ARG A 74 15.23 -9.22 6.21
C ARG A 74 15.37 -7.91 5.42
N LEU A 75 14.59 -6.88 5.76
CA LEU A 75 14.69 -5.55 5.13
C LEU A 75 16.03 -4.84 5.38
N LEU A 76 16.70 -5.14 6.49
CA LEU A 76 18.03 -4.64 6.83
C LEU A 76 19.15 -5.65 6.52
N ASP A 77 18.80 -6.77 5.89
CA ASP A 77 19.71 -7.84 5.49
C ASP A 77 20.67 -8.26 6.64
N VAL A 78 20.07 -8.48 7.81
CA VAL A 78 20.70 -9.04 9.02
C VAL A 78 21.00 -10.54 8.84
N GLU A 79 20.36 -11.19 7.87
CA GLU A 79 20.42 -12.64 7.71
C GLU A 79 21.65 -13.15 6.98
N THR A 80 22.31 -12.30 6.17
CA THR A 80 23.51 -12.63 5.38
C THR A 80 24.80 -12.62 6.21
N ASP A 81 24.90 -11.80 7.27
CA ASP A 81 26.02 -11.83 8.21
C ASP A 81 25.64 -12.67 9.46
N PRO A 82 26.25 -13.85 9.69
CA PRO A 82 25.92 -14.70 10.84
C PRO A 82 26.37 -14.10 12.18
N VAL A 83 27.35 -13.19 12.22
CA VAL A 83 27.72 -12.44 13.43
C VAL A 83 26.63 -11.44 13.77
N LEU A 84 26.20 -10.66 12.78
CA LEU A 84 25.09 -9.70 12.91
C LEU A 84 23.78 -10.39 13.30
N LYS A 85 23.46 -11.54 12.67
CA LYS A 85 22.27 -12.36 13.01
C LYS A 85 22.31 -12.84 14.47
N ARG A 86 23.48 -13.23 14.99
CA ARG A 86 23.66 -13.56 16.41
C ARG A 86 23.46 -12.32 17.31
N MET A 87 24.07 -11.19 16.96
CA MET A 87 23.98 -9.96 17.77
C MET A 87 22.56 -9.39 17.82
N TRP A 88 21.86 -9.37 16.68
CA TRP A 88 20.45 -8.99 16.58
C TRP A 88 19.57 -9.86 17.50
N ASN A 89 19.70 -11.18 17.42
CA ASN A 89 18.93 -12.10 18.25
C ASN A 89 19.29 -11.99 19.75
N LYS A 90 20.57 -11.81 20.10
CA LYS A 90 21.04 -11.61 21.47
C LYS A 90 20.46 -10.33 22.09
N THR A 91 20.60 -9.21 21.38
CA THR A 91 20.10 -7.90 21.86
C THR A 91 18.58 -7.81 21.85
N TYR A 92 17.89 -8.50 20.95
CA TYR A 92 16.43 -8.56 20.93
C TYR A 92 15.87 -9.37 22.10
N ARG A 93 16.41 -10.56 22.38
CA ARG A 93 16.00 -11.39 23.55
C ARG A 93 16.19 -10.65 24.86
N ALA A 94 17.35 -10.04 25.06
CA ALA A 94 17.65 -9.24 26.26
C ALA A 94 16.69 -8.04 26.50
N LEU A 95 15.91 -7.61 25.50
CA LEU A 95 14.80 -6.67 25.71
C LEU A 95 13.48 -7.36 26.06
N GLN A 96 13.20 -8.57 25.55
CA GLN A 96 12.01 -9.34 25.94
C GLN A 96 12.15 -9.82 27.40
N ASP A 97 13.29 -10.42 27.73
CA ASP A 97 13.62 -10.96 29.05
C ASP A 97 13.63 -9.86 30.15
N GLY A 98 13.73 -8.58 29.75
CA GLY A 98 13.72 -7.42 30.65
C GLY A 98 12.38 -6.67 30.76
N ASP A 99 11.38 -6.98 29.92
CA ASP A 99 10.07 -6.28 29.91
C ASP A 99 9.06 -6.94 30.87
N GLU A 100 9.32 -8.19 31.30
CA GLU A 100 8.49 -8.93 32.28
C GLU A 100 8.40 -8.24 33.66
N GLY A 101 9.33 -7.32 33.95
CA GLY A 101 9.35 -6.53 35.19
C GLY A 101 8.34 -5.39 35.28
N GLY A 102 7.61 -5.07 34.20
CA GLY A 102 6.44 -4.18 34.27
C GLY A 102 6.43 -3.00 33.29
N ARG A 103 5.99 -3.26 32.06
CA ARG A 103 5.26 -2.25 31.27
C ARG A 103 4.16 -2.91 30.45
N THR A 104 2.90 -2.67 30.83
CA THR A 104 1.76 -3.26 30.12
C THR A 104 1.81 -2.85 28.65
N THR A 105 1.84 -3.85 27.77
CA THR A 105 1.83 -3.64 26.33
C THR A 105 0.39 -3.41 25.85
N ASP A 106 -0.29 -2.43 26.47
CA ASP A 106 -1.64 -1.94 26.12
C ASP A 106 -1.61 -1.15 24.81
N LEU A 107 -1.16 -1.82 23.76
CA LEU A 107 -1.62 -1.62 22.41
C LEU A 107 -1.91 -2.99 21.81
N HIS A 108 -3.12 -3.43 22.09
CA HIS A 108 -3.93 -4.13 21.11
C HIS A 108 -3.66 -3.49 19.74
N CYS A 109 -3.00 -4.22 18.84
CA CYS A 109 -3.27 -3.99 17.43
C CYS A 109 -4.71 -4.45 17.24
N GLU A 110 -5.63 -3.50 17.27
CA GLU A 110 -6.96 -3.67 16.72
C GLU A 110 -6.77 -3.97 15.23
N ALA A 111 -6.56 -5.25 14.94
CA ALA A 111 -6.87 -5.77 13.63
C ALA A 111 -8.37 -5.50 13.45
N PRO A 112 -8.82 -4.87 12.35
CA PRO A 112 -10.23 -4.91 12.03
C PRO A 112 -10.61 -6.40 12.00
N ALA A 113 -11.56 -6.77 12.86
CA ALA A 113 -12.03 -8.15 12.88
C ALA A 113 -12.50 -8.50 11.47
N ALA A 114 -12.10 -9.67 10.97
CA ALA A 114 -12.83 -10.24 9.86
C ALA A 114 -14.22 -10.58 10.41
N ASP A 115 -15.24 -9.81 10.01
CA ASP A 115 -16.61 -9.90 10.53
C ASP A 115 -17.16 -11.32 10.32
N SER A 116 -16.94 -12.13 11.34
CA SER A 116 -17.35 -13.53 11.40
C SER A 116 -18.79 -13.50 11.86
N ILE A 117 -19.72 -13.41 10.91
CA ILE A 117 -21.15 -13.20 11.14
C ILE A 117 -21.71 -14.35 12.00
N ALA A 118 -21.67 -14.16 13.32
CA ALA A 118 -22.34 -15.00 14.29
C ALA A 118 -23.79 -14.50 14.44
N PRO A 119 -24.81 -15.38 14.38
CA PRO A 119 -26.19 -14.95 14.31
C PRO A 119 -26.68 -14.37 15.65
N SER A 120 -26.87 -13.05 15.68
CA SER A 120 -27.57 -12.37 16.77
C SER A 120 -29.03 -12.82 16.83
N ARG A 121 -29.47 -13.31 18.00
CA ARG A 121 -30.85 -13.76 18.22
C ARG A 121 -31.85 -12.59 18.09
N PRO A 122 -33.06 -12.82 17.56
CA PRO A 122 -34.04 -11.76 17.35
C PRO A 122 -34.60 -11.25 18.68
N ALA A 123 -34.55 -9.92 18.87
CA ALA A 123 -35.35 -9.24 19.87
C ALA A 123 -36.77 -9.03 19.34
N THR A 124 -37.78 -9.24 20.18
CA THR A 124 -39.20 -9.13 19.84
C THR A 124 -39.82 -7.80 20.31
N LEU A 125 -41.06 -7.54 19.86
CA LEU A 125 -41.93 -6.39 20.19
C LEU A 125 -41.57 -5.06 19.47
N SER A 126 -42.52 -4.26 18.96
CA SER A 126 -43.99 -4.44 18.84
C SER A 126 -44.58 -3.66 17.65
N PRO A 127 -45.77 -4.03 17.12
CA PRO A 127 -46.35 -3.37 15.95
C PRO A 127 -47.38 -2.28 16.27
N ARG A 128 -47.15 -1.05 15.80
CA ARG A 128 -48.18 -0.02 15.51
C ARG A 128 -47.75 0.72 14.23
N MET A 129 -48.42 0.54 13.10
CA MET A 129 -49.77 1.03 12.73
C MET A 129 -49.76 2.49 12.28
N ALA A 130 -49.68 2.69 10.96
CA ALA A 130 -50.19 3.85 10.25
C ALA A 130 -50.66 3.39 8.85
N LEU A 131 -51.85 3.84 8.43
CA LEU A 131 -52.48 3.50 7.15
C LEU A 131 -52.43 4.69 6.18
N LEU A 132 -52.72 4.41 4.91
CA LEU A 132 -53.20 5.26 3.78
C LEU A 132 -52.42 4.85 2.50
N LEU A 133 -52.99 4.39 1.37
CA LEU A 133 -54.10 4.88 0.53
C LEU A 133 -53.82 6.29 -0.05
N SER A 134 -53.91 6.61 -1.34
CA SER A 134 -54.12 5.85 -2.61
C SER A 134 -53.80 6.83 -3.81
N ALA A 135 -53.96 6.62 -5.12
CA ALA A 135 -54.55 5.57 -5.99
C ALA A 135 -54.03 5.73 -7.46
N THR A 136 -54.40 4.80 -8.37
CA THR A 136 -54.38 4.92 -9.86
C THR A 136 -53.00 5.01 -10.58
N LEU A 137 -52.82 4.66 -11.87
CA LEU A 137 -53.71 4.22 -12.98
C LEU A 137 -53.21 2.91 -13.67
N PRO A 138 -54.08 2.17 -14.38
CA PRO A 138 -53.71 1.13 -15.35
C PRO A 138 -53.62 1.65 -16.80
N PHE A 139 -53.35 0.72 -17.75
CA PHE A 139 -53.15 0.88 -19.21
C PHE A 139 -51.73 1.27 -19.68
N GLY A 140 -51.22 0.51 -20.68
CA GLY A 140 -49.88 0.68 -21.25
C GLY A 140 -49.34 -0.55 -22.00
N LEU A 141 -50.17 -1.24 -22.80
CA LEU A 141 -49.76 -2.45 -23.53
C LEU A 141 -48.85 -2.09 -24.73
N LEU A 142 -47.55 -1.95 -24.49
CA LEU A 142 -46.55 -1.78 -25.54
C LEU A 142 -46.02 -3.14 -26.02
N ALA A 143 -46.14 -3.39 -27.32
CA ALA A 143 -45.76 -4.67 -27.92
C ALA A 143 -44.23 -4.84 -27.93
N ALA A 144 -43.76 -5.91 -27.28
CA ALA A 144 -42.35 -6.30 -27.30
C ALA A 144 -41.96 -6.88 -28.66
N VAL A 145 -41.59 -6.01 -29.61
CA VAL A 145 -40.95 -6.44 -30.87
C VAL A 145 -39.56 -7.00 -30.54
N GLY A 146 -39.47 -8.32 -30.50
CA GLY A 146 -38.24 -9.03 -30.15
C GLY A 146 -37.16 -8.89 -31.22
N LEU A 147 -36.32 -7.87 -31.09
CA LEU A 147 -35.01 -7.82 -31.73
C LEU A 147 -34.09 -8.86 -31.04
N PRO A 148 -33.58 -9.88 -31.74
CA PRO A 148 -32.60 -10.81 -31.20
C PRO A 148 -31.24 -10.10 -31.10
N GLY A 149 -31.05 -9.34 -30.02
CA GLY A 149 -29.79 -8.68 -29.72
C GLY A 149 -28.68 -9.70 -29.50
N LEU A 150 -27.77 -9.83 -30.47
CA LEU A 150 -26.55 -10.63 -30.37
C LEU A 150 -25.58 -9.98 -29.39
N THR A 151 -25.84 -10.12 -28.08
CA THR A 151 -24.90 -9.78 -27.01
C THR A 151 -23.82 -10.86 -26.92
N VAL A 152 -23.02 -10.99 -27.98
CA VAL A 152 -21.75 -11.73 -27.94
C VAL A 152 -20.76 -10.87 -27.17
N SER A 153 -20.91 -10.88 -25.85
CA SER A 153 -19.87 -10.41 -24.93
C SER A 153 -18.74 -11.43 -24.95
N ASP A 154 -17.90 -11.38 -25.97
CA ASP A 154 -16.63 -12.11 -25.99
C ASP A 154 -15.81 -11.64 -24.80
N VAL A 155 -15.83 -12.43 -23.72
CA VAL A 155 -15.01 -12.21 -22.53
C VAL A 155 -13.58 -12.54 -22.92
N VAL A 156 -12.89 -11.56 -23.50
CA VAL A 156 -11.47 -11.63 -23.83
C VAL A 156 -10.73 -12.03 -22.56
N SER A 157 -10.20 -13.25 -22.55
CA SER A 157 -9.52 -13.80 -21.38
C SER A 157 -8.17 -13.10 -21.22
N ILE A 158 -8.16 -12.06 -20.38
CA ILE A 158 -6.97 -11.27 -20.08
C ILE A 158 -5.99 -12.15 -19.30
N ASP A 159 -4.87 -12.50 -19.93
CA ASP A 159 -3.78 -13.23 -19.27
C ASP A 159 -3.08 -12.32 -18.24
N THR A 160 -3.55 -12.40 -17.00
CA THR A 160 -3.07 -11.58 -15.89
C THR A 160 -1.59 -11.82 -15.57
N ALA A 161 -1.03 -12.98 -15.90
CA ALA A 161 0.38 -13.30 -15.68
C ALA A 161 1.33 -12.55 -16.64
N LYS A 162 0.80 -11.95 -17.72
CA LYS A 162 1.54 -11.08 -18.65
C LYS A 162 1.42 -9.59 -18.33
N LEU A 163 0.57 -9.19 -17.39
CA LEU A 163 0.35 -7.78 -17.05
C LEU A 163 1.43 -7.25 -16.09
N PRO A 164 1.85 -5.98 -16.21
CA PRO A 164 2.75 -5.35 -15.23
C PRO A 164 2.03 -5.14 -13.90
N THR A 165 2.74 -5.22 -12.76
CA THR A 165 2.15 -4.99 -11.43
C THR A 165 2.38 -3.57 -10.92
N VAL A 166 1.31 -2.85 -10.58
CA VAL A 166 1.38 -1.52 -9.93
C VAL A 166 1.52 -1.67 -8.41
N ALA A 167 2.75 -1.67 -7.92
CA ALA A 167 3.02 -1.57 -6.49
C ALA A 167 2.69 -0.17 -5.94
N TYR A 168 1.94 -0.08 -4.84
CA TYR A 168 1.73 1.20 -4.15
C TYR A 168 3.04 1.75 -3.58
N ASN A 169 3.44 2.94 -4.04
CA ASN A 169 4.63 3.64 -3.59
C ASN A 169 4.27 5.11 -3.31
N ALA A 170 3.96 5.45 -2.06
CA ALA A 170 3.60 6.82 -1.65
C ALA A 170 4.73 7.86 -1.88
N ARG A 171 5.96 7.43 -2.17
CA ARG A 171 7.02 8.28 -2.74
C ARG A 171 7.52 7.68 -4.05
N ALA A 172 7.56 8.47 -5.11
CA ALA A 172 8.03 8.06 -6.43
C ALA A 172 9.22 8.93 -6.85
N PHE A 173 10.37 8.28 -7.06
CA PHE A 173 11.57 8.90 -7.61
C PHE A 173 11.65 8.59 -9.10
N LEU A 174 11.94 9.62 -9.92
CA LEU A 174 12.14 9.55 -11.37
C LEU A 174 13.27 10.50 -11.81
N SER A 175 13.78 10.31 -13.03
CA SER A 175 14.61 11.31 -13.72
C SER A 175 13.80 11.92 -14.85
N VAL A 176 14.09 13.15 -15.25
CA VAL A 176 13.48 13.74 -16.47
C VAL A 176 13.65 12.80 -17.66
N GLY A 177 12.56 12.55 -18.39
CA GLY A 177 12.50 11.62 -19.51
C GLY A 177 12.12 10.18 -19.14
N THR A 178 12.00 9.84 -17.84
CA THR A 178 11.54 8.50 -17.41
C THR A 178 10.06 8.46 -17.04
N GLU A 179 9.48 7.27 -17.09
CA GLU A 179 8.06 7.01 -16.79
C GLU A 179 7.88 5.93 -15.73
N LYS A 180 6.72 5.92 -15.05
CA LYS A 180 6.40 4.94 -14.01
C LYS A 180 4.88 4.76 -13.83
N LEU A 181 4.44 3.51 -13.64
CA LEU A 181 3.09 3.24 -13.14
C LEU A 181 3.02 3.55 -11.65
N ILE A 182 2.17 4.51 -11.27
CA ILE A 182 2.07 5.02 -9.88
C ILE A 182 0.77 4.61 -9.17
N HIS A 183 -0.32 4.45 -9.93
CA HIS A 183 -1.63 4.07 -9.40
C HIS A 183 -2.35 3.14 -10.40
N GLY A 184 -3.49 2.58 -10.00
CA GLY A 184 -4.41 1.91 -10.92
C GLY A 184 -5.84 1.89 -10.38
N ALA A 185 -6.81 2.05 -11.28
CA ALA A 185 -8.23 2.26 -11.00
C ALA A 185 -9.10 1.04 -11.36
N VAL A 186 -10.19 0.86 -10.60
CA VAL A 186 -11.22 -0.18 -10.77
C VAL A 186 -12.58 0.35 -10.34
N GLU A 187 -13.65 -0.21 -10.91
CA GLU A 187 -15.04 0.16 -10.65
C GLU A 187 -15.59 -0.57 -9.40
N GLY A 188 -14.92 -0.38 -8.27
CA GLY A 188 -15.17 -1.14 -7.05
C GLY A 188 -14.51 -2.53 -7.06
N CYS A 189 -14.86 -3.38 -6.09
CA CYS A 189 -14.16 -4.66 -5.88
C CYS A 189 -14.56 -5.79 -6.83
N ASP A 190 -15.74 -5.71 -7.44
CA ASP A 190 -16.27 -6.74 -8.35
C ASP A 190 -16.60 -6.16 -9.75
N GLY A 191 -16.25 -4.89 -9.98
CA GLY A 191 -16.25 -4.25 -11.29
C GLY A 191 -14.94 -4.44 -12.05
N GLY A 192 -14.91 -3.92 -13.27
CA GLY A 192 -13.74 -4.02 -14.15
C GLY A 192 -12.65 -2.97 -13.87
N PRO A 193 -11.56 -2.99 -14.66
CA PRO A 193 -10.66 -1.84 -14.82
C PRO A 193 -11.47 -0.64 -15.31
N SER A 194 -11.36 0.51 -14.65
CA SER A 194 -12.08 1.73 -15.09
C SER A 194 -11.59 2.21 -16.45
N GLU A 195 -12.45 2.83 -17.25
CA GLU A 195 -12.03 3.39 -18.53
C GLU A 195 -11.22 4.68 -18.37
N TRP A 196 -10.20 4.87 -19.24
CA TRP A 196 -9.27 5.99 -19.11
C TRP A 196 -9.96 7.37 -19.20
N ALA A 197 -11.01 7.48 -20.01
CA ALA A 197 -11.83 8.69 -20.12
C ALA A 197 -12.52 9.06 -18.78
N ALA A 198 -12.87 8.09 -17.94
CA ALA A 198 -13.44 8.32 -16.61
C ALA A 198 -12.37 8.60 -15.53
N ILE A 199 -11.08 8.43 -15.86
CA ILE A 199 -9.96 8.66 -14.96
C ILE A 199 -9.35 10.05 -15.17
N VAL A 200 -9.13 10.45 -16.42
CA VAL A 200 -8.28 11.58 -16.79
C VAL A 200 -8.76 12.91 -16.19
N ASP A 201 -10.07 13.16 -16.19
CA ASP A 201 -10.70 14.36 -15.62
C ASP A 201 -10.66 14.41 -14.07
N HIS A 202 -10.10 13.39 -13.43
CA HIS A 202 -9.91 13.29 -11.98
C HIS A 202 -8.43 13.25 -11.56
N LEU A 203 -7.51 13.48 -12.50
CA LEU A 203 -6.08 13.60 -12.24
C LEU A 203 -5.69 15.06 -11.98
N PRO A 204 -4.77 15.34 -11.03
CA PRO A 204 -4.30 16.69 -10.79
C PRO A 204 -3.39 17.18 -11.92
N THR A 205 -3.24 18.49 -12.07
CA THR A 205 -2.11 19.07 -12.80
C THR A 205 -0.80 18.83 -12.02
N SER A 206 0.32 18.71 -12.73
CA SER A 206 1.67 18.59 -12.16
C SER A 206 2.62 19.55 -12.88
N GLU A 207 3.56 20.13 -12.15
CA GLU A 207 4.65 20.94 -12.69
C GLU A 207 5.89 20.09 -13.05
N THR A 208 6.05 18.92 -12.42
CA THR A 208 7.20 18.01 -12.68
C THR A 208 6.94 16.99 -13.78
N GLY A 209 5.69 16.75 -14.19
CA GLY A 209 5.37 15.79 -15.24
C GLY A 209 3.92 15.79 -15.72
N ILE A 210 3.54 14.74 -16.44
CA ILE A 210 2.16 14.51 -16.93
C ILE A 210 1.69 13.09 -16.58
N PHE A 211 0.37 12.90 -16.60
CA PHE A 211 -0.27 11.60 -16.44
C PHE A 211 -0.76 11.07 -17.80
N ALA A 212 -0.68 9.75 -17.99
CA ALA A 212 -1.11 9.06 -19.20
C ALA A 212 -1.68 7.67 -18.88
N ASP A 213 -2.38 7.05 -19.83
CA ASP A 213 -2.85 5.66 -19.66
C ASP A 213 -1.64 4.72 -19.55
N GLY A 214 -1.59 3.96 -18.46
CA GLY A 214 -0.61 2.90 -18.26
C GLY A 214 -0.95 1.62 -19.03
N GLY A 215 -2.19 1.49 -19.51
CA GLY A 215 -2.77 0.25 -20.00
C GLY A 215 -3.38 -0.57 -18.86
N LEU A 216 -3.62 -1.86 -19.12
CA LEU A 216 -4.02 -2.81 -18.08
C LEU A 216 -2.80 -3.30 -17.28
N ALA A 217 -3.00 -3.46 -15.98
CA ALA A 217 -1.97 -3.89 -15.03
C ALA A 217 -2.61 -4.75 -13.91
N THR A 218 -1.82 -5.46 -13.11
CA THR A 218 -2.31 -6.02 -11.84
C THR A 218 -2.03 -5.08 -10.67
N LYS A 219 -2.85 -5.13 -9.62
CA LYS A 219 -2.63 -4.41 -8.36
C LYS A 219 -3.32 -5.13 -7.21
N MET A 220 -2.64 -5.27 -6.08
CA MET A 220 -3.26 -5.71 -4.83
C MET A 220 -4.16 -4.60 -4.28
N MET A 221 -5.47 -4.87 -4.22
CA MET A 221 -6.48 -3.91 -3.77
C MET A 221 -6.93 -4.26 -2.35
N ASN A 222 -6.25 -3.69 -1.33
CA ASN A 222 -6.47 -4.05 0.08
C ASN A 222 -7.93 -4.01 0.52
N GLY A 223 -8.70 -3.00 0.08
CA GLY A 223 -10.13 -2.87 0.42
C GLY A 223 -11.01 -3.99 -0.15
N CYS A 224 -10.49 -4.75 -1.10
CA CYS A 224 -11.11 -5.91 -1.74
C CYS A 224 -10.47 -7.24 -1.34
N GLY A 225 -9.38 -7.22 -0.56
CA GLY A 225 -8.62 -8.40 -0.14
C GLY A 225 -7.95 -9.23 -1.25
N LYS A 226 -8.00 -8.77 -2.51
CA LYS A 226 -7.57 -9.54 -3.70
C LYS A 226 -6.72 -8.72 -4.66
N GLU A 227 -5.93 -9.41 -5.48
CA GLU A 227 -5.34 -8.82 -6.67
C GLU A 227 -6.43 -8.61 -7.72
N MET A 228 -6.37 -7.49 -8.42
CA MET A 228 -7.30 -7.12 -9.48
C MET A 228 -6.53 -6.68 -10.73
N VAL A 229 -7.17 -6.87 -11.90
CA VAL A 229 -6.78 -6.13 -13.10
C VAL A 229 -7.27 -4.70 -12.95
N VAL A 230 -6.40 -3.73 -13.23
CA VAL A 230 -6.65 -2.30 -13.02
C VAL A 230 -6.22 -1.51 -14.24
N ARG A 231 -6.86 -0.37 -14.48
CA ARG A 231 -6.41 0.62 -15.46
C ARG A 231 -5.31 1.44 -14.81
N ALA A 232 -4.07 1.28 -15.27
CA ALA A 232 -2.93 1.91 -14.63
C ALA A 232 -2.84 3.40 -14.95
N VAL A 233 -2.46 4.20 -13.96
CA VAL A 233 -2.07 5.61 -14.14
C VAL A 233 -0.56 5.67 -14.25
N ARG A 234 -0.08 6.05 -15.43
CA ARG A 234 1.34 6.32 -15.70
C ARG A 234 1.64 7.77 -15.39
N PHE A 235 2.80 8.02 -14.78
CA PHE A 235 3.39 9.36 -14.66
C PHE A 235 4.66 9.42 -15.52
N ILE A 236 4.84 10.51 -16.26
CA ILE A 236 5.98 10.76 -17.14
C ILE A 236 6.67 12.04 -16.66
N ALA A 237 7.94 11.94 -16.26
CA ALA A 237 8.71 13.04 -15.68
C ALA A 237 9.25 14.00 -16.76
N ILE A 238 8.92 15.29 -16.66
CA ILE A 238 9.27 16.33 -17.63
C ILE A 238 10.22 17.38 -17.04
N ARG A 239 10.07 17.76 -15.76
CA ARG A 239 10.87 18.81 -15.12
C ARG A 239 11.39 18.38 -13.75
N PRO A 240 12.62 18.75 -13.34
CA PRO A 240 13.10 18.48 -11.99
C PRO A 240 12.28 19.23 -10.93
N GLY A 241 12.06 18.60 -9.79
CA GLY A 241 11.30 19.19 -8.69
C GLY A 241 10.77 18.16 -7.69
N VAL A 242 10.03 18.62 -6.69
CA VAL A 242 9.37 17.77 -5.68
C VAL A 242 7.95 18.28 -5.47
N GLU A 243 6.97 17.39 -5.65
CA GLU A 243 5.54 17.69 -5.54
C GLU A 243 4.84 16.70 -4.59
N GLU A 244 3.75 17.12 -3.97
CA GLU A 244 2.84 16.25 -3.21
C GLU A 244 1.43 16.36 -3.79
N LEU A 245 1.01 15.31 -4.50
CA LEU A 245 -0.19 15.28 -5.33
C LEU A 245 -1.20 14.23 -4.85
N LYS A 246 -2.49 14.49 -5.06
CA LYS A 246 -3.58 13.55 -4.76
C LYS A 246 -4.08 12.90 -6.06
N VAL A 247 -3.65 11.67 -6.33
CA VAL A 247 -4.02 10.87 -7.51
C VAL A 247 -5.07 9.84 -7.10
N LEU A 248 -6.30 9.95 -7.64
CA LEU A 248 -7.40 9.01 -7.41
C LEU A 248 -7.60 8.63 -5.93
N ASN A 249 -7.67 9.65 -5.07
CA ASN A 249 -7.81 9.56 -3.61
C ASN A 249 -6.63 8.98 -2.81
N ALA A 250 -5.49 8.67 -3.44
CA ALA A 250 -4.23 8.42 -2.76
C ALA A 250 -3.27 9.62 -2.87
N TYR A 251 -2.47 9.87 -1.83
CA TYR A 251 -1.43 10.90 -1.84
C TYR A 251 -0.08 10.31 -2.27
N PHE A 252 0.65 11.08 -3.09
CA PHE A 252 1.96 10.72 -3.62
C PHE A 252 2.93 11.89 -3.52
N LYS A 253 4.10 11.65 -2.93
CA LYS A 253 5.26 12.54 -3.05
C LYS A 253 6.06 12.15 -4.30
N ILE A 254 6.05 12.98 -5.32
CA ILE A 254 6.82 12.76 -6.55
C ILE A 254 8.10 13.60 -6.47
N GLU A 255 9.22 13.00 -6.84
CA GLU A 255 10.56 13.57 -6.78
C GLU A 255 11.27 13.28 -8.11
N VAL A 256 11.42 14.32 -8.92
CA VAL A 256 12.06 14.26 -10.24
C VAL A 256 13.43 14.90 -10.16
N THR A 257 14.48 14.14 -10.47
CA THR A 257 15.82 14.68 -10.67
C THR A 257 16.04 15.09 -12.13
N SER A 258 16.97 16.01 -12.37
CA SER A 258 17.53 16.21 -13.70
C SER A 258 18.00 14.88 -14.30
N ALA A 259 17.87 14.71 -15.61
CA ALA A 259 18.49 13.58 -16.30
C ALA A 259 20.01 13.59 -16.01
N SER A 260 20.52 12.47 -15.49
CA SER A 260 21.95 12.26 -15.38
C SER A 260 22.52 12.10 -16.79
N ILE A 261 23.15 13.15 -17.31
CA ILE A 261 23.91 13.09 -18.56
C ILE A 261 25.04 12.09 -18.33
N GLU A 262 24.94 10.89 -18.90
CA GLU A 262 26.05 9.93 -18.90
C GLU A 262 27.18 10.48 -19.78
N PRO A 263 28.38 10.73 -19.24
CA PRO A 263 29.50 11.28 -20.01
C PRO A 263 30.16 10.16 -20.83
N GLY A 264 29.45 9.65 -21.84
CA GLY A 264 29.87 8.48 -22.61
C GLY A 264 29.36 8.37 -24.06
N GLN A 265 28.27 9.04 -24.44
CA GLN A 265 27.78 9.04 -25.83
C GLN A 265 28.19 10.32 -26.57
N GLY A 266 29.42 10.33 -27.07
CA GLY A 266 29.89 11.32 -28.05
C GLY A 266 29.56 10.87 -29.47
N LEU A 267 28.97 11.80 -30.23
CA LEU A 267 28.83 11.90 -31.71
C LEU A 267 29.18 10.65 -32.54
#